data_AF-A0A3N9RXV1-F1
#
_entry.id   AF-A0A3N9RXV1-F1
#
_cell.length_a   1.000
_cell.length_b   1.000
_cell.length_c   1.000
_cell.angle_alpha   90.00
_cell.angle_beta   90.00
_cell.angle_gamma   90.00
#
_symmetry.space_group_name_H-M   'P 1'
#
loop_
_entity.id
_entity.type
_entity.pdbx_description
1 polymer ?
#
loop_
_entity_poly.entity_id
_entity_poly.type
_entity_poly.pdbx_seq_one_letter_code
_entity_poly.pdbx_strand_id
1 'polypeptide(L)'
;MNTASTGQRNTLRWPWLLLAAVIIVLAASYGWQRWSHRHGPPDPAPGEVTPWFGPRNQQEAVNAATVQIDGGREREKSGKTDWLHMEILGDALVGRYRLTGSYADLAEADKVLDRAIGMAEFPAGPSLSRAALSVTLHRLDDATKALTRFDAQKASPHSEEASSALALRGDIAMQRGDYATAREDYAKAEAAANNAGLALRQSMLSLRTGDPELARRRVNAVLRGKRLTRLAKAQAAIQRATVAYAVGDWTTAGRWARFADSFFPGNWLNEAFVAQQAAVEGRPDEAARRYADIANRTNAPEVMDALAHLLRLQGKGPESRAWADRAAAIWAERLQALPEAAAAHVIEHELAVGDPRRALDLARQDAARRPHGATLALLARAQLLTGDPAGALATTERAEKGGWRSALLLMQKAEALDALGRGDDAEDARKAALKINPKAADPTARFVWFGHD
;
A
#
# COMPACT_ATOMS: atom_id res chain seq x y z
N MET A 1 79.11 -40.55 28.22
CA MET A 1 78.71 -39.30 27.55
C MET A 1 77.48 -39.58 26.72
N ASN A 2 76.40 -38.82 26.95
CA ASN A 2 75.31 -38.37 26.05
C ASN A 2 74.71 -39.36 25.03
N THR A 3 73.42 -39.45 24.77
CA THR A 3 72.15 -38.87 25.28
C THR A 3 71.03 -39.57 24.50
N ALA A 4 69.85 -39.60 25.11
CA ALA A 4 68.60 -40.10 24.57
C ALA A 4 68.15 -39.47 23.23
N SER A 5 67.25 -40.16 22.53
CA SER A 5 66.16 -39.49 21.80
C SER A 5 64.91 -40.37 21.84
N THR A 6 63.99 -39.93 22.69
CA THR A 6 62.65 -40.44 22.94
C THR A 6 61.68 -39.90 21.89
N GLY A 7 60.95 -40.81 21.23
CA GLY A 7 59.82 -40.47 20.38
C GLY A 7 58.63 -39.99 21.22
N GLN A 8 58.40 -38.68 21.27
CA GLN A 8 57.22 -38.09 21.90
C GLN A 8 56.13 -37.91 20.83
N ARG A 9 55.11 -38.78 20.90
CA ARG A 9 53.93 -38.74 20.01
C ARG A 9 53.12 -37.47 20.25
N ASN A 10 52.68 -36.88 19.14
CA ASN A 10 52.04 -35.58 18.96
C ASN A 10 50.59 -35.53 19.48
N THR A 11 50.32 -35.98 20.71
CA THR A 11 48.95 -36.10 21.28
C THR A 11 48.35 -34.78 21.75
N LEU A 12 49.15 -33.71 21.86
CA LEU A 12 48.69 -32.43 22.42
C LEU A 12 47.91 -31.54 21.43
N ARG A 13 47.91 -31.83 20.12
CA ARG A 13 47.25 -30.99 19.09
C ARG A 13 45.81 -31.38 18.79
N TRP A 14 45.43 -32.62 19.06
CA TRP A 14 44.11 -33.16 18.77
C TRP A 14 42.95 -32.47 19.52
N PRO A 15 43.03 -32.21 20.84
CA PRO A 15 41.94 -31.54 21.55
C PRO A 15 41.70 -30.10 21.09
N TRP A 16 42.76 -29.38 20.66
CA TRP A 16 42.64 -28.02 20.13
C TRP A 16 42.03 -27.98 18.73
N LEU A 17 42.34 -28.97 17.88
CA LEU A 17 41.72 -29.10 16.57
C LEU A 17 40.23 -29.44 16.67
N LEU A 18 39.84 -30.29 17.62
CA LEU A 18 38.43 -30.60 17.89
C LEU A 18 37.68 -29.38 18.43
N LEU A 19 38.28 -28.61 19.35
CA LEU A 19 37.68 -27.38 19.86
C LEU A 19 37.48 -26.34 18.74
N ALA A 20 38.48 -26.15 17.87
CA ALA A 20 38.37 -25.26 16.71
C ALA A 20 37.27 -25.69 15.75
N ALA A 21 37.13 -27.00 15.47
CA ALA A 21 36.07 -27.53 14.62
C ALA A 21 34.67 -27.27 15.22
N VAL A 22 34.50 -27.47 16.53
CA VAL A 22 33.23 -27.18 17.22
C VAL A 22 32.88 -25.69 17.14
N ILE A 23 33.85 -24.80 17.36
CA ILE A 23 33.64 -23.35 17.25
C ILE A 23 33.23 -22.96 15.83
N ILE A 24 33.87 -23.51 14.80
CA ILE A 24 33.51 -23.26 13.40
C ILE A 24 32.09 -23.74 13.10
N VAL A 25 31.70 -24.93 13.56
CA VAL A 25 30.34 -25.46 13.36
C VAL A 25 29.30 -24.61 14.09
N LEU A 26 29.58 -24.16 15.32
CA LEU A 26 28.68 -23.28 16.07
C LEU A 26 28.55 -21.89 15.42
N ALA A 27 29.66 -21.32 14.95
CA ALA A 27 29.66 -20.04 14.24
C ALA A 27 28.94 -20.14 12.88
N ALA A 28 29.14 -21.25 12.15
CA ALA A 28 28.44 -21.53 10.91
C ALA A 28 26.95 -21.78 11.14
N SER A 29 26.57 -22.50 12.20
CA SER A 29 25.17 -22.73 12.58
C SER A 29 24.48 -21.46 13.02
N TYR A 30 25.13 -20.64 13.86
CA TYR A 30 24.60 -19.34 14.28
C TYR A 30 24.52 -18.36 13.10
N GLY A 31 25.54 -18.34 12.25
CA GLY A 31 25.56 -17.57 11.00
C GLY A 31 24.44 -17.99 10.05
N TRP A 32 24.26 -19.30 9.86
CA TRP A 32 23.20 -19.88 9.05
C TRP A 32 21.82 -19.58 9.63
N GLN A 33 21.64 -19.69 10.95
CA GLN A 33 20.37 -19.42 11.62
C GLN A 33 20.01 -17.93 11.54
N ARG A 34 20.99 -17.03 11.72
CA ARG A 34 20.79 -15.58 11.55
C ARG A 34 20.52 -15.22 10.09
N TRP A 35 21.19 -15.90 9.15
CA TRP A 35 20.96 -15.76 7.72
C TRP A 35 19.58 -16.29 7.32
N SER A 36 19.16 -17.46 7.79
CA SER A 36 17.86 -18.08 7.50
C SER A 36 16.70 -17.31 8.14
N HIS A 37 16.88 -16.77 9.35
CA HIS A 37 15.89 -15.87 9.97
C HIS A 37 15.74 -14.55 9.20
N ARG A 38 16.83 -14.02 8.63
CA ARG A 38 16.78 -12.81 7.79
C ARG A 38 16.09 -13.06 6.44
N HIS A 39 16.34 -14.19 5.80
CA HIS A 39 15.75 -14.48 4.48
C HIS A 39 14.32 -15.04 4.58
N GLY A 40 13.98 -15.68 5.70
CA GLY A 40 12.70 -16.35 5.89
C GLY A 40 12.57 -17.60 5.00
N PRO A 41 11.41 -18.28 5.02
CA PRO A 41 11.15 -19.38 4.10
C PRO A 41 11.19 -18.89 2.63
N PRO A 42 11.57 -19.76 1.68
CA PRO A 42 11.60 -19.42 0.25
C PRO A 42 10.23 -18.93 -0.21
N ASP A 43 10.20 -17.93 -1.09
CA ASP A 43 8.97 -17.32 -1.62
C ASP A 43 7.99 -18.40 -2.12
N PRO A 44 6.69 -18.29 -1.79
CA PRO A 44 5.71 -19.21 -2.35
C PRO A 44 5.67 -19.05 -3.86
N ALA A 45 5.67 -20.15 -4.60
CA ALA A 45 5.45 -20.07 -6.05
C ALA A 45 3.98 -19.72 -6.32
N PRO A 46 3.65 -18.97 -7.39
CA PRO A 46 2.26 -18.70 -7.76
C PRO A 46 1.37 -19.96 -7.83
N GLY A 47 1.92 -21.09 -8.29
CA GLY A 47 1.19 -22.36 -8.36
C GLY A 47 0.89 -23.02 -7.01
N GLU A 48 1.53 -22.59 -5.92
CA GLU A 48 1.29 -23.10 -4.56
C GLU A 48 0.12 -22.38 -3.86
N VAL A 49 -0.33 -21.25 -4.42
CA VAL A 49 -1.36 -20.40 -3.83
C VAL A 49 -2.75 -20.95 -4.16
N THR A 50 -3.41 -21.51 -3.15
CA THR A 50 -4.78 -22.07 -3.30
C THR A 50 -5.81 -21.24 -2.55
N PRO A 51 -7.02 -21.02 -3.09
CA PRO A 51 -8.07 -20.28 -2.39
C PRO A 51 -8.82 -21.19 -1.41
N TRP A 52 -9.47 -20.60 -0.40
CA TRP A 52 -10.37 -21.33 0.49
C TRP A 52 -11.81 -21.39 -0.05
N PHE A 53 -12.53 -20.26 0.00
CA PHE A 53 -13.91 -20.13 -0.48
C PHE A 53 -14.15 -18.73 -1.03
N GLY A 54 -15.38 -18.47 -1.50
CA GLY A 54 -15.84 -17.15 -1.94
C GLY A 54 -15.88 -17.00 -3.46
N PRO A 55 -16.18 -15.79 -3.95
CA PRO A 55 -16.33 -15.50 -5.37
C PRO A 55 -15.12 -15.92 -6.20
N ARG A 56 -15.38 -16.45 -7.39
CA ARG A 56 -14.34 -16.92 -8.32
C ARG A 56 -13.69 -15.80 -9.10
N ASN A 57 -14.41 -14.70 -9.29
CA ASN A 57 -14.04 -13.58 -10.15
C ASN A 57 -14.72 -12.28 -9.65
N GLN A 58 -14.36 -11.16 -10.27
CA GLN A 58 -14.89 -9.84 -9.93
C GLN A 58 -16.42 -9.79 -10.04
N GLN A 59 -17.00 -10.33 -11.11
CA GLN A 59 -18.44 -10.26 -11.35
C GLN A 59 -19.24 -10.95 -10.24
N GLU A 60 -18.84 -12.14 -9.83
CA GLU A 60 -19.46 -12.86 -8.72
C GLU A 60 -19.35 -12.08 -7.40
N ALA A 61 -18.22 -11.41 -7.15
CA ALA A 61 -18.03 -10.61 -5.94
C ALA A 61 -18.92 -9.36 -5.93
N VAL A 62 -19.03 -8.66 -7.06
CA VAL A 62 -19.92 -7.49 -7.22
C VAL A 62 -21.38 -7.90 -7.07
N ASN A 63 -21.78 -9.03 -7.66
CA ASN A 63 -23.14 -9.56 -7.53
C ASN A 63 -23.46 -9.89 -6.06
N ALA A 64 -22.56 -10.57 -5.36
CA ALA A 64 -22.74 -10.90 -3.95
C ALA A 64 -22.88 -9.64 -3.08
N ALA A 65 -22.04 -8.62 -3.30
CA ALA A 65 -22.14 -7.36 -2.58
C ALA A 65 -23.45 -6.61 -2.90
N THR A 66 -23.90 -6.65 -4.16
CA THR A 66 -25.17 -6.00 -4.57
C THR A 66 -26.37 -6.64 -3.89
N VAL A 67 -26.43 -7.97 -3.79
CA VAL A 67 -27.50 -8.67 -3.06
C VAL A 67 -27.54 -8.25 -1.58
N GLN A 68 -26.38 -8.08 -0.94
CA GLN A 68 -26.32 -7.62 0.45
C GLN A 68 -26.82 -6.18 0.62
N ILE A 69 -26.43 -5.29 -0.30
CA ILE A 69 -26.85 -3.88 -0.31
C ILE A 69 -28.36 -3.76 -0.55
N ASP A 70 -28.90 -4.46 -1.55
CA ASP A 70 -30.32 -4.41 -1.87
C ASP A 70 -31.18 -4.95 -0.71
N GLY A 71 -30.75 -6.04 -0.08
CA GLY A 71 -31.40 -6.56 1.13
C GLY A 71 -31.33 -5.58 2.31
N GLY A 72 -30.22 -4.84 2.46
CA GLY A 72 -30.08 -3.78 3.46
C GLY A 72 -31.02 -2.60 3.23
N ARG A 73 -31.10 -2.13 1.97
CA ARG A 73 -32.00 -1.03 1.56
C ARG A 73 -33.47 -1.40 1.70
N GLU A 74 -33.85 -2.65 1.42
CA GLU A 74 -35.23 -3.10 1.60
C GLU A 74 -35.63 -3.13 3.08
N ARG A 75 -34.71 -3.57 3.97
CA ARG A 75 -34.94 -3.48 5.42
C ARG A 75 -35.09 -2.04 5.89
N GLU A 76 -34.31 -1.11 5.33
CA GLU A 76 -34.44 0.33 5.60
C GLU A 76 -35.84 0.85 5.27
N LYS A 77 -36.33 0.55 4.07
CA LYS A 77 -37.68 0.95 3.61
C LYS A 77 -38.81 0.39 4.46
N SER A 78 -38.63 -0.81 5.03
CA SER A 78 -39.63 -1.46 5.87
C SER A 78 -39.87 -0.78 7.24
N GLY A 79 -39.04 0.21 7.61
CA GLY A 79 -39.17 0.97 8.87
C GLY A 79 -38.73 0.23 10.13
N LYS A 80 -38.21 -1.00 10.01
CA LYS A 80 -37.75 -1.85 11.12
C LYS A 80 -36.21 -1.84 11.27
N THR A 81 -35.60 -0.67 11.15
CA THR A 81 -34.14 -0.54 11.11
C THR A 81 -33.60 -0.09 12.45
N ASP A 82 -32.61 -0.81 12.98
CA ASP A 82 -31.77 -0.40 14.10
C ASP A 82 -30.36 -0.07 13.59
N TRP A 83 -29.49 0.41 14.49
CA TRP A 83 -28.12 0.78 14.12
C TRP A 83 -27.30 -0.42 13.62
N LEU A 84 -27.59 -1.66 14.03
CA LEU A 84 -26.86 -2.86 13.63
C LEU A 84 -27.17 -3.22 12.17
N HIS A 85 -28.43 -3.12 11.75
CA HIS A 85 -28.81 -3.33 10.37
C HIS A 85 -28.25 -2.24 9.44
N MET A 86 -28.12 -1.00 9.93
CA MET A 86 -27.44 0.06 9.19
C MET A 86 -25.94 -0.17 9.08
N GLU A 87 -25.29 -0.68 10.13
CA GLU A 87 -23.87 -1.06 10.08
C GLU A 87 -23.62 -2.09 8.98
N ILE A 88 -24.45 -3.15 8.91
CA ILE A 88 -24.35 -4.18 7.87
C ILE A 88 -24.48 -3.58 6.46
N LEU A 89 -25.40 -2.63 6.26
CA LEU A 89 -25.55 -1.93 4.97
C LEU A 89 -24.32 -1.06 4.66
N GLY A 90 -23.84 -0.29 5.65
CA GLY A 90 -22.64 0.53 5.52
C GLY A 90 -21.41 -0.29 5.13
N ASP A 91 -21.18 -1.42 5.80
CA ASP A 91 -20.06 -2.30 5.52
C ASP A 91 -20.18 -2.99 4.15
N ALA A 92 -21.39 -3.35 3.72
CA ALA A 92 -21.63 -3.91 2.38
C ALA A 92 -21.34 -2.87 1.29
N LEU A 93 -21.72 -1.61 1.48
CA LEU A 93 -21.40 -0.49 0.59
C LEU A 93 -19.88 -0.25 0.50
N VAL A 94 -19.18 -0.22 1.64
CA VAL A 94 -17.70 -0.14 1.65
C VAL A 94 -17.07 -1.34 0.95
N GLY A 95 -17.64 -2.53 1.14
CA GLY A 95 -17.24 -3.75 0.45
C GLY A 95 -17.33 -3.62 -1.08
N ARG A 96 -18.46 -3.11 -1.61
CA ARG A 96 -18.63 -2.88 -3.05
C ARG A 96 -17.76 -1.74 -3.57
N TYR A 97 -17.54 -0.69 -2.79
CA TYR A 97 -16.55 0.35 -3.11
C TYR A 97 -15.16 -0.27 -3.34
N ARG A 98 -14.68 -1.14 -2.44
CA ARG A 98 -13.37 -1.80 -2.60
C ARG A 98 -13.25 -2.68 -3.84
N LEU A 99 -14.37 -3.16 -4.37
CA LEU A 99 -14.43 -3.93 -5.61
C LEU A 99 -14.44 -3.04 -6.85
N THR A 100 -15.17 -1.92 -6.80
CA THR A 100 -15.57 -1.15 -7.99
C THR A 100 -14.94 0.24 -8.10
N GLY A 101 -14.46 0.81 -7.00
CA GLY A 101 -14.07 2.21 -6.92
C GLY A 101 -15.25 3.19 -6.90
N SER A 102 -16.48 2.72 -6.62
CA SER A 102 -17.69 3.56 -6.59
C SER A 102 -17.69 4.57 -5.43
N TYR A 103 -17.38 5.84 -5.71
CA TYR A 103 -17.48 6.92 -4.72
C TYR A 103 -18.92 7.17 -4.27
N ALA A 104 -19.92 6.80 -5.08
CA ALA A 104 -21.32 6.84 -4.68
C ALA A 104 -21.59 5.86 -3.53
N ASP A 105 -21.07 4.63 -3.61
CA ASP A 105 -21.19 3.64 -2.53
C ASP A 105 -20.48 4.14 -1.26
N LEU A 106 -19.30 4.73 -1.42
CA LEU A 106 -18.53 5.26 -0.29
C LEU A 106 -19.24 6.44 0.39
N ALA A 107 -19.83 7.36 -0.38
CA ALA A 107 -20.59 8.49 0.15
C ALA A 107 -21.92 8.05 0.77
N GLU A 108 -22.56 7.01 0.25
CA GLU A 108 -23.74 6.40 0.88
C GLU A 108 -23.36 5.72 2.20
N ALA A 109 -22.26 4.97 2.24
CA ALA A 109 -21.77 4.33 3.46
C ALA A 109 -21.49 5.36 4.57
N ASP A 110 -20.90 6.50 4.24
CA ASP A 110 -20.65 7.61 5.17
C ASP A 110 -21.95 8.09 5.83
N LYS A 111 -22.98 8.36 5.02
CA LYS A 111 -24.31 8.78 5.50
C LYS A 111 -25.01 7.71 6.33
N VAL A 112 -24.92 6.44 5.90
CA VAL A 112 -25.55 5.31 6.60
C VAL A 112 -24.91 5.09 7.97
N LEU A 113 -23.59 5.08 8.06
CA LEU A 113 -22.88 4.90 9.33
C LEU A 113 -23.03 6.10 10.26
N ASP A 114 -23.12 7.32 9.74
CA ASP A 114 -23.43 8.51 10.56
C ASP A 114 -24.81 8.40 11.20
N ARG A 115 -25.82 7.96 10.43
CA ARG A 115 -27.16 7.72 10.97
C ARG A 115 -27.17 6.60 12.01
N ALA A 116 -26.46 5.51 11.73
CA ALA A 116 -26.35 4.38 12.65
C ALA A 116 -25.73 4.81 13.99
N ILE A 117 -24.66 5.61 13.97
CA ILE A 117 -24.06 6.20 15.19
C ILE A 117 -25.07 7.10 15.91
N GLY A 118 -25.82 7.92 15.20
CA GLY A 118 -26.83 8.82 15.79
C GLY A 118 -28.01 8.09 16.45
N MET A 119 -28.32 6.87 16.01
CA MET A 119 -29.37 6.02 16.60
C MET A 119 -28.93 5.27 17.85
N ALA A 120 -27.63 5.10 18.07
CA ALA A 120 -27.09 4.33 19.18
C ALA A 120 -26.84 5.23 20.41
N GLU A 121 -27.29 4.80 21.58
CA GLU A 121 -26.92 5.44 22.85
C GLU A 121 -25.41 5.32 23.08
N PHE A 122 -24.75 6.39 23.54
CA PHE A 122 -23.33 6.33 23.88
C PHE A 122 -23.11 5.35 25.05
N PRO A 123 -22.15 4.40 24.97
CA PRO A 123 -21.09 4.23 23.97
C PRO A 123 -21.36 3.17 22.88
N ALA A 124 -22.59 2.66 22.77
CA ALA A 124 -22.97 1.59 21.82
C ALA A 124 -22.91 2.05 20.35
N GLY A 125 -23.16 1.15 19.40
CA GLY A 125 -23.21 1.50 17.97
C GLY A 125 -21.94 1.12 17.19
N PRO A 126 -21.91 1.40 15.88
CA PRO A 126 -20.93 0.85 14.94
C PRO A 126 -19.59 1.61 14.96
N SER A 127 -19.00 1.73 16.14
CA SER A 127 -17.81 2.55 16.38
C SER A 127 -16.60 2.08 15.55
N LEU A 128 -16.38 0.77 15.41
CA LEU A 128 -15.27 0.24 14.60
C LEU A 128 -15.50 0.41 13.10
N SER A 129 -16.71 0.13 12.59
CA SER A 129 -17.02 0.34 11.17
C SER A 129 -16.94 1.83 10.81
N ARG A 130 -17.42 2.73 11.69
CA ARG A 130 -17.24 4.18 11.51
C ARG A 130 -15.76 4.57 11.51
N ALA A 131 -14.95 4.05 12.44
CA ALA A 131 -13.52 4.34 12.48
C ALA A 131 -12.81 3.85 11.21
N ALA A 132 -13.12 2.65 10.73
CA ALA A 132 -12.55 2.06 9.52
C ALA A 132 -12.93 2.86 8.25
N LEU A 133 -14.17 3.32 8.15
CA LEU A 133 -14.59 4.20 7.06
C LEU A 133 -13.87 5.55 7.14
N SER A 134 -13.80 6.18 8.30
CA SER A 134 -13.10 7.46 8.48
C SER A 134 -11.61 7.38 8.10
N VAL A 135 -10.92 6.26 8.43
CA VAL A 135 -9.54 6.02 7.96
C VAL A 135 -9.48 5.89 6.43
N THR A 136 -10.44 5.20 5.82
CA THR A 136 -10.56 5.05 4.35
C THR A 136 -10.80 6.40 3.68
N LEU A 137 -11.58 7.28 4.32
CA LEU A 137 -11.88 8.64 3.87
C LEU A 137 -10.80 9.66 4.24
N HIS A 138 -9.70 9.24 4.87
CA HIS A 138 -8.63 10.13 5.32
C HIS A 138 -9.04 11.17 6.39
N ARG A 139 -10.16 10.94 7.10
CA ARG A 139 -10.70 11.77 8.19
C ARG A 139 -10.21 11.29 9.57
N LEU A 140 -8.93 11.57 9.85
CA LEU A 140 -8.23 11.00 11.02
C LEU A 140 -8.85 11.36 12.38
N ASP A 141 -9.37 12.58 12.52
CA ASP A 141 -9.98 13.03 13.77
C ASP A 141 -11.33 12.35 14.01
N ASP A 142 -12.11 12.10 12.96
CA ASP A 142 -13.37 11.37 13.07
C ASP A 142 -13.13 9.88 13.35
N ALA A 143 -12.06 9.30 12.79
CA ALA A 143 -11.61 7.96 13.15
C ALA A 143 -11.23 7.89 14.64
N THR A 144 -10.49 8.90 15.13
CA THR A 144 -10.11 8.99 16.54
C THR A 144 -11.34 9.08 17.45
N LYS A 145 -12.31 9.94 17.13
CA LYS A 145 -13.57 10.07 17.90
C LYS A 145 -14.34 8.74 17.96
N ALA A 146 -14.43 8.03 16.84
CA ALA A 146 -15.09 6.73 16.77
C ALA A 146 -14.37 5.68 17.63
N LEU A 147 -13.03 5.66 17.64
CA LEU A 147 -12.24 4.79 18.52
C LEU A 147 -12.40 5.16 20.00
N THR A 148 -12.50 6.45 20.34
CA THR A 148 -12.81 6.88 21.72
C THR A 148 -14.18 6.36 22.18
N ARG A 149 -15.18 6.37 21.29
CA ARG A 149 -16.50 5.77 21.59
C ARG A 149 -16.38 4.26 21.80
N PHE A 150 -15.61 3.56 20.97
CA PHE A 150 -15.34 2.14 21.14
C PHE A 150 -14.69 1.85 22.51
N ASP A 151 -13.68 2.62 22.91
CA ASP A 151 -12.99 2.43 24.19
C ASP A 151 -13.88 2.68 25.42
N ALA A 152 -14.93 3.48 25.27
CA ALA A 152 -15.89 3.75 26.34
C ALA A 152 -16.87 2.59 26.58
N GLN A 153 -16.90 1.57 25.71
CA GLN A 153 -17.78 0.42 25.87
C GLN A 153 -17.40 -0.39 27.12
N LYS A 154 -18.41 -0.80 27.90
CA LYS A 154 -18.19 -1.52 29.17
C LYS A 154 -17.75 -2.98 28.97
N ALA A 155 -18.15 -3.59 27.85
CA ALA A 155 -17.77 -4.95 27.54
C ALA A 155 -16.31 -4.98 27.07
N SER A 156 -15.53 -5.95 27.56
CA SER A 156 -14.21 -6.18 27.01
C SER A 156 -14.35 -6.64 25.55
N PRO A 157 -13.65 -5.99 24.60
CA PRO A 157 -13.75 -6.35 23.20
C PRO A 157 -13.19 -7.76 22.97
N HIS A 158 -13.74 -8.46 21.98
CA HIS A 158 -13.15 -9.71 21.51
C HIS A 158 -11.75 -9.46 20.92
N SER A 159 -10.91 -10.48 20.86
CA SER A 159 -9.52 -10.35 20.40
C SER A 159 -9.39 -9.74 19.01
N GLU A 160 -10.32 -10.08 18.09
CA GLU A 160 -10.36 -9.53 16.73
C GLU A 160 -10.79 -8.05 16.71
N GLU A 161 -11.73 -7.65 17.57
CA GLU A 161 -12.15 -6.25 17.70
C GLU A 161 -11.04 -5.40 18.31
N ALA A 162 -10.38 -5.90 19.36
CA ALA A 162 -9.22 -5.27 19.97
C ALA A 162 -8.07 -5.11 18.95
N SER A 163 -7.78 -6.17 18.18
CA SER A 163 -6.80 -6.11 17.09
C SER A 163 -7.18 -5.09 16.03
N SER A 164 -8.45 -5.06 15.61
CA SER A 164 -8.95 -4.09 14.63
C SER A 164 -8.84 -2.65 15.11
N ALA A 165 -9.22 -2.37 16.36
CA ALA A 165 -9.10 -1.05 16.96
C ALA A 165 -7.64 -0.58 17.04
N LEU A 166 -6.72 -1.47 17.43
CA LEU A 166 -5.29 -1.18 17.47
C LEU A 166 -4.70 -0.98 16.07
N ALA A 167 -5.12 -1.78 15.09
CA ALA A 167 -4.71 -1.61 13.70
C ALA A 167 -5.17 -0.26 13.14
N LEU A 168 -6.39 0.19 13.46
CA LEU A 168 -6.88 1.51 13.04
C LEU A 168 -6.10 2.67 13.70
N ARG A 169 -5.68 2.52 14.96
CA ARG A 169 -4.76 3.48 15.61
C ARG A 169 -3.41 3.53 14.89
N GLY A 170 -2.90 2.35 14.49
CA GLY A 170 -1.71 2.26 13.67
C GLY A 170 -1.86 2.96 12.31
N ASP A 171 -3.01 2.80 11.65
CA ASP A 171 -3.33 3.47 10.39
C ASP A 171 -3.37 5.01 10.58
N ILE A 172 -3.96 5.51 11.68
CA ILE A 172 -3.99 6.94 12.03
C ILE A 172 -2.58 7.46 12.29
N ALA A 173 -1.79 6.77 13.12
CA ALA A 173 -0.41 7.16 13.42
C ALA A 173 0.44 7.20 12.15
N MET A 174 0.30 6.20 11.28
CA MET A 174 0.98 6.16 9.98
C MET A 174 0.62 7.38 9.13
N GLN A 175 -0.66 7.71 8.99
CA GLN A 175 -1.10 8.87 8.19
C GLN A 175 -0.72 10.23 8.82
N ARG A 176 -0.49 10.27 10.14
CA ARG A 176 0.12 11.42 10.85
C ARG A 176 1.64 11.48 10.74
N GLY A 177 2.28 10.53 10.06
CA GLY A 177 3.74 10.45 9.95
C GLY A 177 4.45 9.91 11.19
N ASP A 178 3.71 9.40 12.18
CA ASP A 178 4.25 8.77 13.38
C ASP A 178 4.41 7.25 13.17
N TYR A 179 5.46 6.88 12.44
CA TYR A 179 5.73 5.48 12.13
C TYR A 179 6.22 4.67 13.33
N ALA A 180 6.70 5.31 14.39
CA ALA A 180 7.07 4.64 15.63
C ALA A 180 5.82 4.12 16.33
N THR A 181 4.86 5.00 16.61
CA THR A 181 3.57 4.61 17.19
C THR A 181 2.80 3.66 16.29
N ALA A 182 2.82 3.87 14.97
CA ALA A 182 2.17 2.94 14.04
C ALA A 182 2.70 1.51 14.18
N ARG A 183 4.03 1.35 14.32
CA ARG A 183 4.66 0.04 14.50
C ARG A 183 4.27 -0.60 15.83
N GLU A 184 4.26 0.18 16.91
CA GLU A 184 3.85 -0.29 18.23
C GLU A 184 2.39 -0.76 18.24
N ASP A 185 1.49 0.03 17.66
CA ASP A 185 0.07 -0.31 17.64
C ASP A 185 -0.22 -1.51 16.75
N TYR A 186 0.47 -1.66 15.61
CA TYR A 186 0.39 -2.90 14.84
C TYR A 186 0.97 -4.11 15.57
N ALA A 187 2.03 -3.94 16.39
CA ALA A 187 2.58 -5.04 17.18
C ALA A 187 1.60 -5.47 18.29
N LYS A 188 0.95 -4.51 18.96
CA LYS A 188 -0.12 -4.77 19.93
C LYS A 188 -1.33 -5.44 19.24
N ALA A 189 -1.70 -4.99 18.04
CA ALA A 189 -2.76 -5.62 17.26
C ALA A 189 -2.43 -7.08 16.94
N GLU A 190 -1.18 -7.37 16.54
CA GLU A 190 -0.72 -8.73 16.21
C GLU A 190 -0.76 -9.65 17.43
N ALA A 191 -0.41 -9.11 18.61
CA ALA A 191 -0.50 -9.83 19.88
C ALA A 191 -1.96 -10.11 20.30
N ALA A 192 -2.90 -9.23 19.97
CA ALA A 192 -4.32 -9.44 20.23
C ALA A 192 -4.93 -10.49 19.28
N ALA A 193 -4.76 -10.30 17.97
CA ALA A 193 -5.12 -11.27 16.95
C ALA A 193 -4.29 -11.05 15.69
N ASN A 194 -3.75 -12.14 15.14
CA ASN A 194 -3.01 -12.10 13.89
C ASN A 194 -3.93 -12.46 12.72
N ASN A 195 -4.08 -11.53 11.76
CA ASN A 195 -4.88 -11.72 10.57
C ASN A 195 -4.21 -11.14 9.32
N ALA A 196 -4.72 -11.53 8.15
CA ALA A 196 -4.15 -11.13 6.86
C ALA A 196 -4.15 -9.61 6.65
N GLY A 197 -5.22 -8.92 7.08
CA GLY A 197 -5.34 -7.48 6.93
C GLY A 197 -4.27 -6.71 7.71
N LEU A 198 -3.96 -7.16 8.92
CA LEU A 198 -2.87 -6.60 9.73
C LEU A 198 -1.50 -6.87 9.11
N ALA A 199 -1.25 -8.10 8.63
CA ALA A 199 0.02 -8.44 7.99
C ALA A 199 0.29 -7.58 6.74
N LEU A 200 -0.74 -7.25 5.95
CA LEU A 200 -0.60 -6.34 4.80
C LEU A 200 -0.32 -4.88 5.23
N ARG A 201 -0.93 -4.39 6.31
CA ARG A 201 -0.60 -3.07 6.89
C ARG A 201 0.85 -3.00 7.36
N GLN A 202 1.29 -4.00 8.12
CA GLN A 202 2.68 -4.11 8.57
C GLN A 202 3.65 -4.23 7.38
N SER A 203 3.26 -4.93 6.31
CA SER A 203 4.04 -4.98 5.08
C SER A 203 4.24 -3.59 4.48
N MET A 204 3.16 -2.82 4.34
CA MET A 204 3.22 -1.47 3.81
C MET A 204 4.11 -0.59 4.69
N LEU A 205 3.90 -0.59 6.01
CA LEU A 205 4.76 0.18 6.92
C LEU A 205 6.24 -0.21 6.76
N SER A 206 6.53 -1.50 6.66
CA SER A 206 7.91 -2.01 6.51
C SER A 206 8.53 -1.54 5.21
N LEU A 207 7.79 -1.65 4.09
CA LEU A 207 8.26 -1.18 2.79
C LEU A 207 8.59 0.32 2.83
N ARG A 208 7.66 1.13 3.36
CA ARG A 208 7.77 2.59 3.38
C ARG A 208 8.74 3.14 4.41
N THR A 209 9.20 2.31 5.35
CA THR A 209 10.22 2.67 6.34
C THR A 209 11.58 2.01 6.08
N GLY A 210 11.76 1.37 4.91
CA GLY A 210 13.05 0.90 4.41
C GLY A 210 13.39 -0.57 4.71
N ASP A 211 12.41 -1.40 5.05
CA ASP A 211 12.54 -2.87 5.19
C ASP A 211 11.66 -3.63 4.17
N PRO A 212 12.02 -3.59 2.87
CA PRO A 212 11.29 -4.32 1.84
C PRO A 212 11.34 -5.85 2.01
N GLU A 213 12.34 -6.37 2.71
CA GLU A 213 12.43 -7.81 2.99
C GLU A 213 11.41 -8.24 4.03
N LEU A 214 11.21 -7.47 5.10
CA LEU A 214 10.11 -7.70 6.03
C LEU A 214 8.76 -7.54 5.34
N ALA A 215 8.60 -6.52 4.49
CA ALA A 215 7.40 -6.36 3.69
C ALA A 215 7.09 -7.62 2.86
N ARG A 216 8.07 -8.08 2.08
CA ARG A 216 7.99 -9.33 1.31
C ARG A 216 7.58 -10.52 2.18
N ARG A 217 8.25 -10.73 3.33
CA ARG A 217 7.94 -11.87 4.23
C ARG A 217 6.50 -11.82 4.76
N ARG A 218 6.01 -10.63 5.14
CA ARG A 218 4.64 -10.43 5.63
C ARG A 218 3.61 -10.76 4.56
N VAL A 219 3.79 -10.27 3.34
CA VAL A 219 2.90 -10.62 2.20
C VAL A 219 2.94 -12.11 1.90
N ASN A 220 4.13 -12.71 1.88
CA ASN A 220 4.29 -14.14 1.62
C ASN A 220 3.61 -15.01 2.71
N ALA A 221 3.54 -14.55 3.96
CA ALA A 221 2.78 -15.24 5.00
C ALA A 221 1.27 -15.24 4.69
N VAL A 222 0.74 -14.11 4.19
CA VAL A 222 -0.66 -14.02 3.74
C VAL A 222 -0.94 -14.96 2.58
N LEU A 223 -0.06 -15.00 1.57
CA LEU A 223 -0.22 -15.87 0.40
C LEU A 223 -0.28 -17.37 0.77
N ARG A 224 0.46 -17.78 1.81
CA ARG A 224 0.43 -19.15 2.37
C ARG A 224 -0.78 -19.42 3.28
N GLY A 225 -1.55 -18.40 3.66
CA GLY A 225 -2.74 -18.55 4.50
C GLY A 225 -3.75 -19.51 3.88
N LYS A 226 -4.24 -20.48 4.66
CA LYS A 226 -5.16 -21.53 4.18
C LYS A 226 -6.63 -21.11 4.16
N ARG A 227 -6.99 -20.06 4.88
CA ARG A 227 -8.38 -19.61 5.11
C ARG A 227 -8.65 -18.23 4.51
N LEU A 228 -8.21 -18.01 3.26
CA LEU A 228 -8.40 -16.74 2.56
C LEU A 228 -9.12 -16.95 1.22
N THR A 229 -9.94 -15.98 0.86
CA THR A 229 -10.67 -15.98 -0.41
C THR A 229 -9.74 -15.75 -1.61
N ARG A 230 -10.23 -15.99 -2.83
CA ARG A 230 -9.48 -15.67 -4.05
C ARG A 230 -9.11 -14.19 -4.11
N LEU A 231 -10.08 -13.32 -3.84
CA LEU A 231 -9.89 -11.87 -3.81
C LEU A 231 -8.79 -11.46 -2.81
N ALA A 232 -8.84 -11.94 -1.57
CA ALA A 232 -7.85 -11.59 -0.55
C ALA A 232 -6.43 -12.02 -0.96
N LYS A 233 -6.28 -13.19 -1.60
CA LYS A 233 -5.00 -13.68 -2.11
C LYS A 233 -4.53 -12.92 -3.36
N ALA A 234 -5.44 -12.53 -4.25
CA ALA A 234 -5.12 -11.68 -5.39
C ALA A 234 -4.64 -10.29 -4.92
N GLN A 235 -5.29 -9.71 -3.91
CA GLN A 235 -4.86 -8.45 -3.28
C GLN A 235 -3.47 -8.58 -2.64
N ALA A 236 -3.21 -9.69 -1.93
CA ALA A 236 -1.87 -9.97 -1.41
C ALA A 236 -0.83 -10.14 -2.54
N ALA A 237 -1.20 -10.76 -3.66
CA ALA A 237 -0.32 -10.87 -4.83
C ALA A 237 -0.01 -9.50 -5.46
N ILE A 238 -0.99 -8.59 -5.55
CA ILE A 238 -0.72 -7.20 -5.97
C ILE A 238 0.23 -6.50 -5.00
N GLN A 239 0.04 -6.65 -3.68
CA GLN A 239 1.00 -6.11 -2.71
C GLN A 239 2.40 -6.72 -2.88
N ARG A 240 2.50 -8.00 -3.25
CA ARG A 240 3.78 -8.64 -3.56
C ARG A 240 4.43 -8.04 -4.81
N ALA A 241 3.63 -7.66 -5.81
CA ALA A 241 4.08 -6.95 -6.99
C ALA A 241 4.54 -5.52 -6.64
N THR A 242 3.80 -4.79 -5.81
CA THR A 242 4.17 -3.47 -5.28
C THR A 242 5.53 -3.49 -4.59
N VAL A 243 5.76 -4.43 -3.68
CA VAL A 243 7.08 -4.59 -3.02
C VAL A 243 8.18 -4.82 -4.06
N ALA A 244 7.92 -5.62 -5.09
CA ALA A 244 8.90 -5.91 -6.13
C ALA A 244 9.18 -4.70 -7.04
N TYR A 245 8.16 -3.93 -7.44
CA TYR A 245 8.34 -2.68 -8.17
C TYR A 245 9.17 -1.66 -7.37
N ALA A 246 8.88 -1.52 -6.08
CA ALA A 246 9.53 -0.56 -5.19
C ALA A 246 11.04 -0.81 -5.04
N VAL A 247 11.52 -2.05 -5.22
CA VAL A 247 12.95 -2.41 -5.17
C VAL A 247 13.57 -2.70 -6.54
N GLY A 248 12.84 -2.49 -7.63
CA GLY A 248 13.35 -2.68 -9.00
C GLY A 248 13.31 -4.11 -9.53
N ASP A 249 12.73 -5.06 -8.80
CA ASP A 249 12.52 -6.45 -9.25
C ASP A 249 11.26 -6.57 -10.13
N TRP A 250 11.32 -5.94 -11.30
CA TRP A 250 10.18 -5.89 -12.23
C TRP A 250 9.81 -7.27 -12.81
N THR A 251 10.74 -8.22 -12.83
CA THR A 251 10.45 -9.59 -13.26
C THR A 251 9.52 -10.27 -12.27
N THR A 252 9.81 -10.17 -10.97
CA THR A 252 8.92 -10.68 -9.92
C THR A 252 7.63 -9.89 -9.86
N ALA A 253 7.67 -8.57 -10.05
CA ALA A 253 6.48 -7.73 -10.09
C ALA A 253 5.49 -8.21 -11.16
N GLY A 254 5.95 -8.39 -12.40
CA GLY A 254 5.13 -8.89 -13.50
C GLY A 254 4.58 -10.29 -13.28
N ARG A 255 5.36 -11.18 -12.66
CA ARG A 255 4.92 -12.54 -12.30
C ARG A 255 3.72 -12.50 -11.36
N TRP A 256 3.78 -11.69 -10.30
CA TRP A 256 2.70 -11.59 -9.31
C TRP A 256 1.50 -10.80 -9.81
N ALA A 257 1.70 -9.78 -10.65
CA ALA A 257 0.61 -9.06 -11.33
C ALA A 257 -0.21 -10.00 -12.21
N ARG A 258 0.44 -10.77 -13.10
CA ARG A 258 -0.24 -11.77 -13.95
C ARG A 258 -0.89 -12.88 -13.15
N PHE A 259 -0.27 -13.31 -12.05
CA PHE A 259 -0.90 -14.26 -11.14
C PHE A 259 -2.19 -13.68 -10.53
N ALA A 260 -2.15 -12.47 -9.97
CA ALA A 260 -3.33 -11.85 -9.37
C ALA A 260 -4.52 -11.76 -10.35
N ASP A 261 -4.25 -11.32 -11.57
CA ASP A 261 -5.25 -11.21 -12.65
C ASP A 261 -5.83 -12.59 -13.03
N SER A 262 -4.98 -13.57 -13.35
CA SER A 262 -5.45 -14.92 -13.68
C SER A 262 -6.15 -15.64 -12.52
N PHE A 263 -5.77 -15.35 -11.28
CA PHE A 263 -6.31 -16.00 -10.08
C PHE A 263 -7.68 -15.44 -9.67
N PHE A 264 -7.91 -14.16 -9.94
CA PHE A 264 -9.18 -13.46 -9.70
C PHE A 264 -9.51 -12.54 -10.89
N PRO A 265 -10.06 -13.11 -11.98
CA PRO A 265 -10.23 -12.39 -13.25
C PRO A 265 -11.35 -11.36 -13.19
N GLY A 266 -11.26 -10.37 -14.09
CA GLY A 266 -12.23 -9.28 -14.21
C GLY A 266 -11.99 -8.11 -13.24
N ASN A 267 -11.01 -8.22 -12.34
CA ASN A 267 -10.68 -7.15 -11.42
C ASN A 267 -9.82 -6.09 -12.14
N TRP A 268 -10.40 -4.91 -12.31
CA TRP A 268 -9.81 -3.83 -13.10
C TRP A 268 -8.41 -3.40 -12.62
N LEU A 269 -8.16 -3.45 -11.32
CA LEU A 269 -6.86 -3.07 -10.77
C LEU A 269 -5.80 -4.13 -11.10
N ASN A 270 -6.13 -5.42 -10.96
CA ASN A 270 -5.24 -6.49 -11.38
C ASN A 270 -4.90 -6.39 -12.88
N GLU A 271 -5.91 -6.14 -13.72
CA GLU A 271 -5.76 -5.94 -15.17
C GLU A 271 -4.86 -4.71 -15.46
N ALA A 272 -5.02 -3.62 -14.70
CA ALA A 272 -4.19 -2.42 -14.83
C ALA A 272 -2.72 -2.67 -14.45
N PHE A 273 -2.45 -3.46 -13.43
CA PHE A 273 -1.08 -3.91 -13.10
C PHE A 273 -0.45 -4.76 -14.23
N VAL A 274 -1.26 -5.55 -14.95
CA VAL A 274 -0.79 -6.30 -16.13
C VAL A 274 -0.52 -5.38 -17.31
N ALA A 275 -1.37 -4.37 -17.54
CA ALA A 275 -1.16 -3.35 -18.57
C ALA A 275 0.11 -2.53 -18.30
N GLN A 276 0.33 -2.10 -17.05
CA GLN A 276 1.58 -1.48 -16.60
C GLN A 276 2.79 -2.36 -16.93
N GLN A 277 2.72 -3.64 -16.56
CA GLN A 277 3.82 -4.57 -16.80
C GLN A 277 4.12 -4.70 -18.30
N ALA A 278 3.12 -4.64 -19.18
CA ALA A 278 3.35 -4.65 -20.61
C ALA A 278 4.17 -3.42 -21.07
N ALA A 279 3.90 -2.22 -20.53
CA ALA A 279 4.71 -1.04 -20.82
C ALA A 279 6.15 -1.18 -20.29
N VAL A 280 6.30 -1.69 -19.06
CA VAL A 280 7.61 -1.97 -18.44
C VAL A 280 8.42 -3.01 -19.25
N GLU A 281 7.75 -3.96 -19.89
CA GLU A 281 8.35 -4.98 -20.76
C GLU A 281 8.57 -4.48 -22.21
N GLY A 282 8.46 -3.17 -22.48
CA GLY A 282 8.71 -2.58 -23.79
C GLY A 282 7.56 -2.76 -24.80
N ARG A 283 6.33 -3.02 -24.32
CA ARG A 283 5.11 -3.16 -25.14
C ARG A 283 4.09 -2.05 -24.84
N PRO A 284 4.45 -0.76 -24.98
CA PRO A 284 3.60 0.35 -24.56
C PRO A 284 2.30 0.46 -25.37
N ASP A 285 2.28 0.06 -26.65
CA ASP A 285 1.03 0.06 -27.42
C ASP A 285 0.04 -1.01 -26.96
N GLU A 286 0.53 -2.15 -26.46
CA GLU A 286 -0.34 -3.14 -25.82
C GLU A 286 -0.87 -2.62 -24.50
N ALA A 287 -0.02 -1.99 -23.68
CA ALA A 287 -0.42 -1.37 -22.44
C ALA A 287 -1.52 -0.32 -22.67
N ALA A 288 -1.36 0.55 -23.67
CA ALA A 288 -2.34 1.57 -24.03
C ALA A 288 -3.70 0.96 -24.43
N ARG A 289 -3.69 -0.10 -25.25
CA ARG A 289 -4.92 -0.82 -25.62
C ARG A 289 -5.61 -1.45 -24.40
N ARG A 290 -4.85 -2.08 -23.51
CA ARG A 290 -5.39 -2.69 -22.28
C ARG A 290 -5.97 -1.64 -21.34
N TYR A 291 -5.26 -0.55 -21.10
CA TYR A 291 -5.79 0.55 -20.28
C TYR A 291 -7.05 1.17 -20.89
N ALA A 292 -7.10 1.37 -22.20
CA ALA A 292 -8.29 1.91 -22.86
C ALA A 292 -9.51 0.97 -22.73
N ASP A 293 -9.31 -0.34 -22.88
CA ASP A 293 -10.37 -1.33 -22.65
C ASP A 293 -10.91 -1.26 -21.20
N ILE A 294 -10.01 -1.28 -20.22
CA ILE A 294 -10.39 -1.18 -18.80
C ILE A 294 -11.15 0.13 -18.54
N ALA A 295 -10.59 1.27 -18.94
CA ALA A 295 -11.19 2.59 -18.74
C ALA A 295 -12.58 2.72 -19.37
N ASN A 296 -12.79 2.12 -20.54
CA ASN A 296 -14.10 2.13 -21.20
C ASN A 296 -15.14 1.27 -20.48
N ARG A 297 -14.75 0.11 -19.92
CA ARG A 297 -15.68 -0.78 -19.21
C ARG A 297 -16.00 -0.30 -17.80
N THR A 298 -15.04 0.32 -17.11
CA THR A 298 -15.15 0.60 -15.68
C THR A 298 -15.32 2.07 -15.35
N ASN A 299 -14.98 2.96 -16.28
CA ASN A 299 -14.91 4.39 -16.05
C ASN A 299 -13.96 4.76 -14.88
N ALA A 300 -12.92 3.95 -14.62
CA ALA A 300 -11.94 4.20 -13.57
C ALA A 300 -10.96 5.32 -13.97
N PRO A 301 -11.00 6.51 -13.34
CA PRO A 301 -10.16 7.64 -13.72
C PRO A 301 -8.67 7.40 -13.45
N GLU A 302 -8.31 6.57 -12.46
CA GLU A 302 -6.93 6.18 -12.18
C GLU A 302 -6.29 5.46 -13.39
N VAL A 303 -7.09 4.66 -14.11
CA VAL A 303 -6.66 3.96 -15.34
C VAL A 303 -6.59 4.92 -16.52
N MET A 304 -7.50 5.90 -16.56
CA MET A 304 -7.45 6.97 -17.57
C MET A 304 -6.21 7.84 -17.40
N ASP A 305 -5.80 8.15 -16.17
CA ASP A 305 -4.58 8.89 -15.88
C ASP A 305 -3.33 8.10 -16.28
N ALA A 306 -3.28 6.80 -15.95
CA ALA A 306 -2.21 5.91 -16.40
C ALA A 306 -2.10 5.86 -17.93
N LEU A 307 -3.24 5.78 -18.62
CA LEU A 307 -3.31 5.81 -20.09
C LEU A 307 -2.86 7.16 -20.65
N ALA A 308 -3.38 8.26 -20.11
CA ALA A 308 -3.05 9.61 -20.54
C ALA A 308 -1.55 9.90 -20.35
N HIS A 309 -0.98 9.47 -19.22
CA HIS A 309 0.45 9.59 -18.95
C HIS A 309 1.28 8.76 -19.94
N LEU A 310 0.91 7.50 -20.18
CA LEU A 310 1.57 6.64 -21.16
C LEU A 310 1.54 7.24 -22.57
N LEU A 311 0.38 7.73 -23.02
CA LEU A 311 0.22 8.36 -24.33
C LEU A 311 1.09 9.63 -24.45
N ARG A 312 1.21 10.41 -23.37
CA ARG A 312 2.10 11.59 -23.32
C ARG A 312 3.56 11.19 -23.52
N LEU A 313 4.01 10.13 -22.84
CA LEU A 313 5.37 9.60 -23.00
C LEU A 313 5.64 9.08 -24.43
N GLN A 314 4.60 8.66 -25.15
CA GLN A 314 4.68 8.26 -26.56
C GLN A 314 4.55 9.42 -27.55
N GLY A 315 4.42 10.67 -27.09
CA GLY A 315 4.22 11.85 -27.95
C GLY A 315 2.79 11.99 -28.50
N LYS A 316 1.83 11.18 -28.05
CA LYS A 316 0.42 11.20 -28.47
C LYS A 316 -0.38 12.22 -27.64
N GLY A 317 0.02 13.49 -27.78
CA GLY A 317 -0.48 14.60 -26.96
C GLY A 317 -1.99 14.84 -27.03
N PRO A 318 -2.62 14.88 -28.22
CA PRO A 318 -4.07 15.04 -28.35
C PRO A 318 -4.86 13.92 -27.66
N GLU A 319 -4.48 12.66 -27.86
CA GLU A 319 -5.13 11.50 -27.24
C GLU A 319 -4.92 11.48 -25.73
N SER A 320 -3.71 11.82 -25.26
CA SER A 320 -3.41 12.00 -23.85
C SER A 320 -4.36 12.99 -23.19
N ARG A 321 -4.58 14.17 -23.81
CA ARG A 321 -5.49 15.19 -23.29
C ARG A 321 -6.93 14.71 -23.23
N ALA A 322 -7.43 14.03 -24.27
CA ALA A 322 -8.79 13.53 -24.27
C ALA A 322 -9.08 12.57 -23.09
N TRP A 323 -8.12 11.69 -22.76
CA TRP A 323 -8.24 10.81 -21.59
C TRP A 323 -8.08 11.55 -20.27
N ALA A 324 -7.13 12.48 -20.19
CA ALA A 324 -6.94 13.31 -19.00
C ALA A 324 -8.19 14.15 -18.69
N ASP A 325 -8.81 14.78 -19.68
CA ASP A 325 -10.02 15.59 -19.50
C ASP A 325 -11.21 14.75 -18.99
N ARG A 326 -11.34 13.51 -19.48
CA ARG A 326 -12.35 12.57 -18.98
C ARG A 326 -12.09 12.17 -17.53
N ALA A 327 -10.83 11.89 -17.18
CA ALA A 327 -10.45 11.60 -15.80
C ALA A 327 -10.70 12.80 -14.88
N ALA A 328 -10.33 14.00 -15.31
CA ALA A 328 -10.48 15.25 -14.58
C ALA A 328 -11.95 15.53 -14.22
N ALA A 329 -12.89 15.27 -15.13
CA ALA A 329 -14.32 15.42 -14.87
C ALA A 329 -14.78 14.51 -13.72
N ILE A 330 -14.38 13.23 -13.74
CA ILE A 330 -14.71 12.27 -12.68
C ILE A 330 -14.03 12.67 -11.37
N TRP A 331 -12.78 13.13 -11.42
CA TRP A 331 -12.06 13.60 -10.25
C TRP A 331 -12.69 14.84 -9.61
N ALA A 332 -13.19 15.77 -10.41
CA ALA A 332 -13.90 16.94 -9.92
C ALA A 332 -15.19 16.54 -9.17
N GLU A 333 -15.97 15.61 -9.72
CA GLU A 333 -17.16 15.06 -9.04
C GLU A 333 -16.79 14.38 -7.72
N ARG A 334 -15.75 13.55 -7.71
CA ARG A 334 -15.28 12.84 -6.51
C ARG A 334 -14.74 13.80 -5.44
N LEU A 335 -13.99 14.82 -5.84
CA LEU A 335 -13.48 15.85 -4.93
C LEU A 335 -14.61 16.67 -4.32
N GLN A 336 -15.68 16.95 -5.07
CA GLN A 336 -16.85 17.63 -4.53
C GLN A 336 -17.60 16.74 -3.52
N ALA A 337 -17.73 15.45 -3.80
CA ALA A 337 -18.48 14.53 -2.96
C ALA A 337 -17.74 14.15 -1.67
N LEU A 338 -16.44 13.82 -1.77
CA LEU A 338 -15.60 13.34 -0.67
C LEU A 338 -14.18 13.94 -0.80
N PRO A 339 -13.99 15.21 -0.42
CA PRO A 339 -12.75 15.94 -0.67
C PRO A 339 -11.49 15.25 -0.13
N GLU A 340 -11.55 14.77 1.11
CA GLU A 340 -10.39 14.15 1.77
C GLU A 340 -10.00 12.81 1.13
N ALA A 341 -10.98 12.04 0.64
CA ALA A 341 -10.74 10.77 -0.03
C ALA A 341 -10.15 10.96 -1.44
N ALA A 342 -10.60 11.99 -2.16
CA ALA A 342 -10.17 12.23 -3.54
C ALA A 342 -8.88 13.05 -3.67
N ALA A 343 -8.48 13.80 -2.63
CA ALA A 343 -7.42 14.82 -2.72
C ALA A 343 -6.11 14.30 -3.32
N ALA A 344 -5.57 13.19 -2.80
CA ALA A 344 -4.31 12.63 -3.28
C ALA A 344 -4.37 12.25 -4.77
N HIS A 345 -5.47 11.66 -5.22
CA HIS A 345 -5.65 11.28 -6.62
C HIS A 345 -5.79 12.50 -7.55
N VAL A 346 -6.48 13.56 -7.11
CA VAL A 346 -6.53 14.82 -7.86
C VAL A 346 -5.14 15.44 -7.96
N ILE A 347 -4.35 15.41 -6.88
CA ILE A 347 -2.98 15.90 -6.90
C ILE A 347 -2.14 15.10 -7.91
N GLU A 348 -2.18 13.77 -7.86
CA GLU A 348 -1.49 12.89 -8.82
C GLU A 348 -1.89 13.19 -10.28
N HIS A 349 -3.20 13.32 -10.54
CA HIS A 349 -3.74 13.69 -11.84
C HIS A 349 -3.13 15.00 -12.37
N GLU A 350 -3.21 16.07 -11.57
CA GLU A 350 -2.73 17.39 -11.97
C GLU A 350 -1.21 17.42 -12.16
N LEU A 351 -0.45 16.66 -11.35
CA LEU A 351 1.01 16.57 -11.47
C LEU A 351 1.47 15.76 -12.69
N ALA A 352 0.72 14.72 -13.08
CA ALA A 352 1.10 13.82 -14.16
C ALA A 352 0.61 14.30 -15.53
N VAL A 353 -0.65 14.74 -15.59
CA VAL A 353 -1.37 15.01 -16.84
C VAL A 353 -2.11 16.35 -16.88
N GLY A 354 -2.32 17.01 -15.74
CA GLY A 354 -2.97 18.33 -15.66
C GLY A 354 -2.01 19.51 -15.49
N ASP A 355 -2.41 20.47 -14.65
CA ASP A 355 -1.63 21.67 -14.30
C ASP A 355 -1.05 21.56 -12.87
N PRO A 356 0.27 21.42 -12.72
CA PRO A 356 0.91 21.33 -11.40
C PRO A 356 0.60 22.49 -10.45
N ARG A 357 0.22 23.67 -10.96
CA ARG A 357 -0.21 24.80 -10.11
C ARG A 357 -1.51 24.51 -9.36
N ARG A 358 -2.44 23.79 -9.99
CA ARG A 358 -3.70 23.36 -9.35
C ARG A 358 -3.45 22.31 -8.27
N ALA A 359 -2.39 21.51 -8.43
CA ALA A 359 -2.00 20.49 -7.46
C ALA A 359 -1.42 21.10 -6.17
N LEU A 360 -0.66 22.20 -6.26
CA LEU A 360 0.14 22.72 -5.15
C LEU A 360 -0.66 23.06 -3.91
N ASP A 361 -1.76 23.81 -4.05
CA ASP A 361 -2.57 24.22 -2.90
C ASP A 361 -3.29 23.05 -2.26
N LEU A 362 -3.79 22.10 -3.07
CA LEU A 362 -4.40 20.88 -2.56
C LEU A 362 -3.37 19.99 -1.84
N ALA A 363 -2.16 19.86 -2.39
CA ALA A 363 -1.07 19.10 -1.78
C ALA A 363 -0.60 19.69 -0.45
N ARG A 364 -0.56 21.02 -0.33
CA ARG A 364 -0.26 21.69 0.96
C ARG A 364 -1.31 21.35 2.01
N GLN A 365 -2.58 21.45 1.66
CA GLN A 365 -3.67 21.15 2.57
C GLN A 365 -3.67 19.67 2.99
N ASP A 366 -3.45 18.77 2.03
CA ASP A 366 -3.44 17.34 2.29
C ASP A 366 -2.24 16.93 3.17
N ALA A 367 -1.04 17.44 2.87
CA ALA A 367 0.13 17.25 3.71
C ALA A 367 -0.02 17.84 5.12
N ALA A 368 -0.79 18.92 5.28
CA ALA A 368 -1.08 19.48 6.61
C ALA A 368 -2.02 18.58 7.42
N ARG A 369 -3.02 17.95 6.79
CA ARG A 369 -3.95 17.02 7.45
C ARG A 369 -3.32 15.66 7.74
N ARG A 370 -2.46 15.18 6.84
CA ARG A 370 -1.86 13.84 6.88
C ARG A 370 -0.37 13.90 6.54
N PRO A 371 0.50 14.38 7.43
CA PRO A 371 1.92 14.65 7.16
C PRO A 371 2.80 13.38 7.08
N HIS A 372 2.39 12.37 6.32
CA HIS A 372 3.14 11.15 6.07
C HIS A 372 3.82 11.18 4.70
N GLY A 373 4.70 10.22 4.43
CA GLY A 373 5.66 10.34 3.35
C GLY A 373 5.07 10.41 1.95
N ALA A 374 3.93 9.75 1.67
CA ALA A 374 3.29 9.82 0.36
C ALA A 374 2.73 11.24 0.06
N THR A 375 2.00 11.85 1.00
CA THR A 375 1.49 13.22 0.81
C THR A 375 2.62 14.25 0.76
N LEU A 376 3.70 14.01 1.52
CA LEU A 376 4.90 14.82 1.46
C LEU A 376 5.63 14.68 0.12
N ALA A 377 5.70 13.48 -0.46
CA ALA A 377 6.26 13.27 -1.79
C ALA A 377 5.45 14.00 -2.88
N LEU A 378 4.12 13.95 -2.80
CA LEU A 378 3.24 14.70 -3.70
C LEU A 378 3.42 16.22 -3.56
N LEU A 379 3.52 16.73 -2.32
CA LEU A 379 3.80 18.14 -2.08
C LEU A 379 5.18 18.55 -2.62
N ALA A 380 6.23 17.76 -2.36
CA ALA A 380 7.57 18.04 -2.88
C ALA A 380 7.57 18.06 -4.41
N ARG A 381 6.84 17.13 -5.07
CA ARG A 381 6.69 17.12 -6.52
C ARG A 381 5.97 18.35 -7.04
N ALA A 382 4.88 18.78 -6.39
CA ALA A 382 4.18 20.01 -6.75
C ALA A 382 5.08 21.24 -6.61
N GLN A 383 5.86 21.33 -5.54
CA GLN A 383 6.83 22.41 -5.32
C GLN A 383 7.88 22.45 -6.43
N LEU A 384 8.49 21.30 -6.79
CA LEU A 384 9.44 21.21 -7.90
C LEU A 384 8.85 21.71 -9.22
N LEU A 385 7.67 21.19 -9.59
CA LEU A 385 7.02 21.53 -10.86
C LEU A 385 6.50 22.97 -10.94
N THR A 386 6.39 23.65 -9.80
CA THR A 386 5.99 25.06 -9.71
C THR A 386 7.16 26.02 -9.45
N GLY A 387 8.40 25.52 -9.41
CA GLY A 387 9.60 26.33 -9.28
C GLY A 387 10.03 26.67 -7.85
N ASP A 388 9.63 25.86 -6.86
CA ASP A 388 10.04 25.96 -5.45
C ASP A 388 10.97 24.78 -5.03
N PRO A 389 12.21 24.72 -5.55
CA PRO A 389 13.13 23.63 -5.20
C PRO A 389 13.59 23.67 -3.74
N ALA A 390 13.66 24.86 -3.12
CA ALA A 390 14.01 25.00 -1.71
C ALA A 390 12.92 24.40 -0.80
N GLY A 391 11.65 24.71 -1.06
CA GLY A 391 10.53 24.11 -0.34
C GLY A 391 10.41 22.62 -0.60
N ALA A 392 10.64 22.15 -1.83
CA ALA A 392 10.67 20.73 -2.14
C ALA A 392 11.73 19.98 -1.34
N LEU A 393 12.96 20.51 -1.28
CA LEU A 393 14.03 19.93 -0.47
C LEU A 393 13.62 19.82 1.00
N ALA A 394 13.13 20.91 1.60
CA ALA A 394 12.66 20.92 2.98
C ALA A 394 11.53 19.89 3.24
N THR A 395 10.61 19.73 2.29
CA THR A 395 9.53 18.75 2.36
C THR A 395 10.07 17.31 2.29
N THR A 396 11.01 17.02 1.39
CA THR A 396 11.63 15.68 1.31
C THR A 396 12.42 15.34 2.57
N GLU A 397 13.18 16.28 3.12
CA GLU A 397 13.92 16.11 4.37
C GLU A 397 12.99 15.90 5.57
N ARG A 398 11.83 16.57 5.59
CA ARG A 398 10.78 16.32 6.60
C ARG A 398 10.28 14.88 6.53
N ALA A 399 9.99 14.37 5.34
CA ALA A 399 9.55 12.98 5.16
C ALA A 399 10.63 11.97 5.60
N GLU A 400 11.89 12.22 5.24
CA GLU A 400 13.01 11.41 5.66
C GLU A 400 13.22 11.44 7.18
N LYS A 401 13.13 12.62 7.80
CA LYS A 401 13.26 12.77 9.25
C LYS A 401 12.15 12.01 10.00
N GLY A 402 10.94 11.97 9.44
CA GLY A 402 9.84 11.17 9.96
C GLY A 402 10.07 9.65 9.86
N GLY A 403 11.03 9.22 9.02
CA GLY A 403 11.39 7.81 8.84
C GLY A 403 10.92 7.20 7.52
N TRP A 404 10.36 8.00 6.60
CA TRP A 404 9.96 7.51 5.28
C TRP A 404 11.20 7.24 4.42
N ARG A 405 11.21 6.11 3.70
CA ARG A 405 12.31 5.69 2.84
C ARG A 405 11.73 5.12 1.55
N SER A 406 11.91 5.84 0.44
CA SER A 406 11.55 5.36 -0.89
C SER A 406 12.52 5.92 -1.92
N ALA A 407 12.71 5.19 -3.02
CA ALA A 407 13.57 5.65 -4.11
C ALA A 407 13.00 6.92 -4.77
N LEU A 408 11.68 7.01 -4.94
CA LEU A 408 11.03 8.18 -5.55
C LEU A 408 11.29 9.46 -4.75
N LEU A 409 11.11 9.43 -3.43
CA LEU A 409 11.38 10.61 -2.57
C LEU A 409 12.85 11.05 -2.68
N LEU A 410 13.79 10.11 -2.73
CA LEU A 410 15.21 10.40 -2.86
C LEU A 410 15.57 10.96 -4.25
N MET A 411 14.89 10.51 -5.31
CA MET A 411 15.03 11.09 -6.65
C MET A 411 14.48 12.52 -6.71
N GLN A 412 13.34 12.79 -6.06
CA GLN A 412 12.80 14.15 -5.92
C GLN A 412 13.75 15.06 -5.13
N LYS A 413 14.37 14.54 -4.07
CA LYS A 413 15.40 15.26 -3.30
C LYS A 413 16.60 15.60 -4.18
N ALA A 414 17.08 14.66 -4.99
CA ALA A 414 18.17 14.91 -5.94
C ALA A 414 17.80 16.01 -6.95
N GLU A 415 16.59 15.98 -7.51
CA GLU A 415 16.08 17.01 -8.44
C GLU A 415 16.05 18.39 -7.77
N ALA A 416 15.60 18.46 -6.52
CA ALA A 416 15.61 19.71 -5.74
C ALA A 416 17.03 20.24 -5.49
N LEU A 417 17.97 19.36 -5.15
CA LEU A 417 19.36 19.71 -4.89
C LEU A 417 20.08 20.20 -6.16
N ASP A 418 19.87 19.53 -7.30
CA ASP A 418 20.40 19.97 -8.59
C ASP A 418 19.89 21.37 -8.95
N ALA A 419 18.57 21.61 -8.79
CA ALA A 419 17.95 22.91 -9.07
C ALA A 419 18.48 24.04 -8.15
N LEU A 420 19.06 23.70 -6.99
CA LEU A 420 19.71 24.63 -6.06
C LEU A 420 21.23 24.74 -6.29
N GLY A 421 21.79 24.07 -7.30
CA GLY A 421 23.23 24.06 -7.56
C GLY A 421 24.05 23.20 -6.60
N ARG A 422 23.42 22.29 -5.85
CA ARG A 422 24.07 21.40 -4.87
C ARG A 422 24.35 20.01 -5.47
N GLY A 423 25.15 19.98 -6.54
CA GLY A 423 25.35 18.78 -7.38
C GLY A 423 25.91 17.55 -6.64
N ASP A 424 26.87 17.73 -5.73
CA ASP A 424 27.44 16.62 -4.96
C ASP A 424 26.40 15.97 -4.03
N ASP A 425 25.60 16.79 -3.33
CA ASP A 425 24.51 16.31 -2.47
C ASP A 425 23.42 15.61 -3.31
N ALA A 426 23.13 16.13 -4.50
CA ALA A 426 22.15 15.53 -5.42
C ALA A 426 22.61 14.14 -5.89
N GLU A 427 23.89 13.98 -6.17
CA GLU A 427 24.47 12.69 -6.55
C GLU A 427 24.43 11.68 -5.40
N ASP A 428 24.66 12.12 -4.17
CA ASP A 428 24.50 11.26 -2.99
C ASP A 428 23.04 10.82 -2.79
N ALA A 429 22.08 11.72 -3.01
CA ALA A 429 20.66 11.38 -2.98
C ALA A 429 20.28 10.37 -4.09
N ARG A 430 20.81 10.53 -5.32
CA ARG A 430 20.64 9.55 -6.42
C ARG A 430 21.21 8.18 -6.05
N LYS A 431 22.44 8.12 -5.53
CA LYS A 431 23.05 6.86 -5.09
C LYS A 431 22.21 6.17 -4.01
N ALA A 432 21.67 6.94 -3.06
CA ALA A 432 20.78 6.42 -2.04
C ALA A 432 19.48 5.87 -2.64
N ALA A 433 18.89 6.55 -3.63
CA ALA A 433 17.71 6.06 -4.36
C ALA A 433 18.00 4.74 -5.08
N LEU A 434 19.13 4.65 -5.79
CA LEU A 434 19.55 3.47 -6.55
C LEU A 434 19.87 2.27 -5.64
N LYS A 435 20.27 2.51 -4.39
CA LYS A 435 20.44 1.45 -3.39
C LYS A 435 19.10 0.82 -2.98
N ILE A 436 18.01 1.60 -2.97
CA ILE A 436 16.66 1.09 -2.71
C ILE A 436 16.11 0.40 -3.95
N ASN A 437 16.23 1.06 -5.10
CA ASN A 437 15.73 0.58 -6.37
C ASN A 437 16.77 0.84 -7.47
N PRO A 438 17.51 -0.18 -7.93
CA PRO A 438 18.53 -0.03 -8.97
C PRO A 438 17.99 0.48 -10.30
N LYS A 439 16.67 0.45 -10.50
CA LYS A 439 15.98 0.94 -11.69
C LYS A 439 15.30 2.30 -11.50
N ALA A 440 15.55 2.99 -10.38
CA ALA A 440 14.93 4.29 -10.10
C ALA A 440 15.23 5.36 -11.17
N ALA A 441 16.40 5.29 -11.80
CA ALA A 441 16.81 6.20 -12.88
C ALA A 441 16.55 5.62 -14.30
N ASP A 442 16.03 4.39 -14.41
CA ASP A 442 15.71 3.79 -15.70
C ASP A 442 14.54 4.55 -16.35
N PRO A 443 14.62 4.99 -17.62
CA PRO A 443 13.51 5.67 -18.30
C PRO A 443 12.19 4.90 -18.24
N THR A 444 12.25 3.56 -18.20
CA THR A 444 11.11 2.64 -18.10
C THR A 444 10.39 2.77 -16.76
N ALA A 445 11.05 3.27 -15.71
CA ALA A 445 10.42 3.50 -14.40
C ALA A 445 9.25 4.48 -14.48
N ARG A 446 9.21 5.36 -15.50
CA ARG A 446 8.09 6.28 -15.76
C ARG A 446 6.80 5.55 -16.18
N PHE A 447 6.88 4.28 -16.57
CA PHE A 447 5.70 3.46 -16.85
C PHE A 447 5.11 2.81 -15.60
N VAL A 448 5.78 2.88 -14.45
CA VAL A 448 5.28 2.38 -13.18
C VAL A 448 4.34 3.42 -12.57
N TRP A 449 3.04 3.22 -12.74
CA TRP A 449 1.96 4.08 -12.26
C TRP A 449 1.28 3.53 -11.00
N PHE A 450 1.05 2.22 -10.94
CA PHE A 450 0.44 1.55 -9.79
C PHE A 450 1.54 1.00 -8.87
N GLY A 451 1.36 1.20 -7.56
CA GLY A 451 2.26 0.69 -6.52
C GLY A 451 3.59 1.44 -6.38
N HIS A 452 3.72 2.64 -6.96
CA HIS A 452 4.92 3.47 -6.86
C HIS A 452 5.12 4.08 -5.45
N ASP A 453 4.04 4.24 -4.67
CA ASP A 453 4.00 5.10 -3.47
C ASP A 453 3.54 4.51 -2.16
#